data_AF-A0A2A5RIH0-F1
#
_entry.id   AF-A0A2A5RIH0-F1
#
_cell.length_a   1.000
_cell.length_b   1.000
_cell.length_c   1.000
_cell.angle_alpha   90.00
_cell.angle_beta   90.00
_cell.angle_gamma   90.00
#
_symmetry.space_group_name_H-M   'P 1'
#
loop_
_entity.id
_entity.type
_entity.pdbx_description
1 polymer ?
#
loop_
_entity_poly.entity_id
_entity_poly.type
_entity_poly.pdbx_seq_one_letter_code
_entity_poly.pdbx_strand_id
1 'polypeptide(L)'
;MDKKITSIKNALKYKAKGGNLSIDNLIASDKQLAELIFHKEQIEVWYCAYPEAKQICELRWIENKQQWEIEQEVLLSKATIYRRYSEFKATLTEWTGIR
;
A
#
# COMPACT_ATOMS: atom_id res chain seq x y z
N MET A 1 -5.03 -0.17 2.08
CA MET A 1 -5.33 -0.52 0.67
C MET A 1 -6.14 -1.80 0.57
N ASP A 2 -5.74 -2.88 1.24
CA ASP A 2 -6.43 -4.19 1.15
C ASP A 2 -7.91 -4.18 1.55
N LYS A 3 -8.28 -3.47 2.62
CA LYS A 3 -9.70 -3.34 3.01
C LYS A 3 -10.56 -2.75 1.88
N LYS A 4 -10.02 -1.77 1.13
CA LYS A 4 -10.70 -1.11 0.02
C LYS A 4 -10.79 -2.03 -1.21
N ILE A 5 -9.70 -2.75 -1.53
CA ILE A 5 -9.67 -3.79 -2.56
C ILE A 5 -10.75 -4.86 -2.28
N THR A 6 -10.79 -5.39 -1.05
CA THR A 6 -11.76 -6.41 -0.64
C THR A 6 -13.19 -5.88 -0.70
N SER A 7 -13.41 -4.65 -0.26
CA SER A 7 -14.73 -4.01 -0.33
C SER A 7 -15.23 -3.87 -1.78
N ILE A 8 -14.38 -3.41 -2.70
CA ILE A 8 -14.73 -3.29 -4.13
C ILE A 8 -15.02 -4.68 -4.73
N LYS A 9 -14.16 -5.68 -4.48
CA LYS A 9 -14.39 -7.05 -4.94
C LYS A 9 -15.73 -7.61 -4.45
N ASN A 10 -16.09 -7.36 -3.19
CA ASN A 10 -17.37 -7.80 -2.63
C ASN A 10 -18.56 -7.08 -3.29
N ALA A 11 -18.45 -5.78 -3.54
CA ALA A 11 -19.48 -5.01 -4.23
C ALA A 11 -19.70 -5.51 -5.68
N LEU A 12 -18.61 -5.78 -6.42
CA LEU A 12 -18.67 -6.35 -7.77
C LEU A 12 -19.29 -7.74 -7.76
N LYS A 13 -18.95 -8.58 -6.78
CA LYS A 13 -19.55 -9.92 -6.60
C LYS A 13 -21.05 -9.84 -6.34
N TYR A 14 -21.51 -8.89 -5.54
CA TYR A 14 -22.93 -8.68 -5.30
C TYR A 14 -23.66 -8.22 -6.57
N LYS A 15 -23.08 -7.27 -7.32
CA LYS A 15 -23.63 -6.78 -8.59
C LYS A 15 -23.75 -7.88 -9.64
N ALA A 16 -22.74 -8.76 -9.73
CA ALA A 16 -22.75 -9.89 -10.64
C ALA A 16 -23.87 -10.88 -10.33
N LYS A 17 -24.10 -11.19 -9.05
CA LYS A 17 -25.19 -12.07 -8.59
C LYS A 17 -26.58 -11.49 -8.92
N GLY A 18 -26.75 -10.17 -8.84
CA GLY A 18 -28.02 -9.51 -9.16
C GLY A 18 -28.29 -9.36 -10.65
N GLY A 19 -27.26 -9.39 -11.50
CA GLY A 19 -27.37 -9.11 -12.94
C GLY A 19 -27.11 -10.29 -13.88
N ASN A 20 -26.81 -11.49 -13.36
CA ASN A 20 -26.35 -12.64 -14.14
C ASN A 20 -25.13 -12.33 -15.03
N LEU A 21 -24.25 -11.44 -14.53
CA LEU A 21 -23.04 -10.99 -15.22
C LEU A 21 -21.83 -11.82 -14.78
N SER A 22 -20.83 -11.96 -15.65
CA SER A 22 -19.55 -12.57 -15.28
C SER A 22 -18.82 -11.69 -14.26
N ILE A 23 -18.53 -12.26 -13.08
CA ILE A 23 -17.76 -11.61 -12.01
C ILE A 23 -16.37 -11.23 -12.52
N ASP A 24 -15.72 -12.13 -13.27
CA ASP A 24 -14.35 -11.94 -13.75
C ASP A 24 -14.25 -10.77 -14.73
N ASN A 25 -15.26 -10.61 -15.59
CA ASN A 25 -15.33 -9.46 -16.51
C ASN A 25 -15.50 -8.15 -15.74
N LEU A 26 -16.35 -8.13 -14.69
CA LEU A 26 -16.55 -6.94 -13.86
C LEU A 26 -15.29 -6.57 -13.09
N ILE A 27 -14.55 -7.55 -12.57
CA ILE A 27 -13.28 -7.33 -11.88
C ILE A 27 -12.23 -6.80 -12.85
N ALA A 28 -12.10 -7.39 -14.04
CA ALA A 28 -11.11 -6.98 -15.03
C ALA A 28 -11.38 -5.57 -15.60
N SER A 29 -12.65 -5.16 -15.63
CA SER A 29 -13.07 -3.85 -16.16
C SER A 29 -13.08 -2.75 -15.10
N ASP A 30 -12.90 -3.08 -13.81
CA ASP A 30 -12.96 -2.10 -12.73
C ASP A 30 -11.65 -1.31 -12.64
N LYS A 31 -11.67 -0.10 -13.19
CA LYS A 31 -10.52 0.81 -13.23
C LYS A 31 -9.97 1.12 -11.84
N GLN A 32 -10.84 1.30 -10.85
CA GLN A 32 -10.43 1.65 -9.49
C GLN A 32 -9.73 0.46 -8.80
N LEU A 33 -10.21 -0.75 -9.01
CA LEU A 33 -9.59 -1.96 -8.53
C LEU A 33 -8.23 -2.19 -9.20
N ALA A 34 -8.15 -1.97 -10.52
CA ALA A 34 -6.90 -2.07 -11.26
C ALA A 34 -5.84 -1.07 -10.76
N GLU A 35 -6.22 0.20 -10.53
CA GLU A 35 -5.35 1.22 -9.96
C GLU A 35 -4.86 0.84 -8.55
N LEU A 36 -5.75 0.34 -7.69
CA LEU A 36 -5.37 -0.08 -6.33
C LEU A 36 -4.43 -1.30 -6.32
N ILE A 37 -4.63 -2.25 -7.23
CA ILE A 37 -3.72 -3.39 -7.38
C ILE A 37 -2.36 -2.92 -7.89
N PHE A 38 -2.35 -2.07 -8.92
CA PHE A 38 -1.12 -1.50 -9.46
C PHE A 38 -0.31 -0.76 -8.38
N HIS A 39 -0.94 0.12 -7.59
CA HIS A 39 -0.25 0.81 -6.50
C HIS A 39 0.29 -0.15 -5.44
N LYS A 40 -0.45 -1.22 -5.13
CA LYS A 40 0.02 -2.24 -4.19
C LYS A 40 1.29 -2.92 -4.72
N GLU A 41 1.29 -3.34 -5.98
CA GLU A 41 2.44 -3.98 -6.62
C GLU A 41 3.65 -3.04 -6.67
N GLN A 42 3.45 -1.75 -6.99
CA GLN A 42 4.53 -0.76 -6.96
C GLN A 42 5.16 -0.61 -5.57
N ILE A 43 4.33 -0.59 -4.52
CA ILE A 43 4.81 -0.54 -3.13
C ILE A 43 5.61 -1.80 -2.79
N GLU A 44 5.13 -2.98 -3.19
CA GLU A 44 5.83 -4.25 -2.94
C GLU A 44 7.19 -4.30 -3.65
N VAL A 45 7.26 -3.88 -4.91
CA VAL A 45 8.52 -3.77 -5.66
C VAL A 45 9.51 -2.83 -4.97
N TRP A 46 9.03 -1.68 -4.50
CA TRP A 46 9.88 -0.71 -3.80
C TRP A 46 10.37 -1.23 -2.45
N TYR A 47 9.53 -1.94 -1.71
CA TYR A 47 9.95 -2.62 -0.48
C TYR A 47 10.97 -3.73 -0.73
N CYS A 48 10.93 -4.42 -1.87
CA CYS A 48 11.99 -5.36 -2.25
C CYS A 48 13.33 -4.65 -2.47
N ALA A 49 13.33 -3.43 -3.03
CA ALA A 49 14.53 -2.63 -3.23
C ALA A 49 15.05 -1.97 -1.92
N TYR A 50 14.16 -1.71 -0.96
CA TYR A 50 14.46 -1.00 0.29
C TYR A 50 13.82 -1.72 1.51
N PRO A 51 14.34 -2.88 1.93
CA PRO A 51 13.76 -3.68 3.00
C PRO A 51 13.74 -2.97 4.36
N GLU A 52 14.73 -2.13 4.66
CA GLU A 52 14.75 -1.35 5.90
C GLU A 52 13.64 -0.30 5.92
N ALA A 53 13.32 0.26 4.76
CA ALA A 53 12.22 1.22 4.65
C ALA A 53 10.85 0.55 4.83
N LYS A 54 10.70 -0.71 4.36
CA LYS A 54 9.53 -1.54 4.67
C LYS A 54 9.36 -1.69 6.19
N GLN A 55 10.42 -2.13 6.87
CA GLN A 55 10.42 -2.32 8.32
C GLN A 55 10.06 -1.02 9.05
N ILE A 56 10.68 0.11 8.68
CA ILE A 56 10.37 1.43 9.26
C ILE A 56 8.87 1.78 9.08
N CYS A 57 8.30 1.51 7.91
CA CYS A 57 6.89 1.80 7.62
C CYS A 57 5.93 0.90 8.40
N GLU A 58 6.24 -0.39 8.53
CA GLU A 58 5.46 -1.34 9.34
C GLU A 58 5.46 -0.93 10.81
N LEU A 59 6.64 -0.65 11.38
CA LEU A 59 6.76 -0.19 12.77
C LEU A 59 6.00 1.12 13.01
N ARG A 60 6.02 2.03 12.04
CA ARG A 60 5.33 3.32 12.16
C ARG A 60 3.81 3.21 12.00
N TRP A 61 3.33 2.51 10.97
CA TRP A 61 1.92 2.56 10.57
C TRP A 61 1.08 1.39 11.09
N ILE A 62 1.70 0.25 11.33
CA ILE A 62 1.01 -0.94 11.86
C ILE A 62 1.15 -0.95 13.38
N GLU A 63 2.38 -0.82 13.89
CA GLU A 63 2.66 -0.92 15.32
C GLU A 63 2.60 0.43 16.05
N ASN A 64 2.43 1.53 15.32
CA ASN A 64 2.32 2.89 15.86
C ASN A 64 3.50 3.30 16.78
N LYS A 65 4.70 2.77 16.51
CA LYS A 65 5.90 3.06 17.30
C LYS A 65 6.38 4.49 17.12
N GLN A 66 6.94 5.05 18.19
CA GLN A 66 7.60 6.34 18.18
C GLN A 66 8.98 6.26 17.53
N GLN A 67 9.52 7.42 17.15
CA GLN A 67 10.78 7.51 16.40
C GLN A 67 11.95 6.85 17.15
N TRP A 68 12.03 7.02 18.47
CA TRP A 68 13.10 6.43 19.28
C TRP A 68 13.00 4.90 19.39
N GLU A 69 11.79 4.34 19.37
CA GLU A 69 11.58 2.88 19.38
C GLU A 69 12.04 2.26 18.06
N ILE A 70 11.71 2.91 16.94
CA ILE A 70 12.15 2.48 15.60
C ILE A 70 13.68 2.55 15.49
N GLU A 71 14.32 3.57 16.08
CA GLU A 71 15.78 3.68 16.11
C GLU A 71 16.46 2.50 16.83
N GLN A 72 15.88 2.07 17.96
CA GLN A 72 16.39 0.93 18.73
C GLN A 72 16.21 -0.40 17.98
N GLU A 73 15.14 -0.54 17.20
CA GLU A 73 14.80 -1.79 16.53
C GLU A 73 15.48 -1.97 15.18
N VAL A 74 15.58 -0.90 14.38
CA VAL A 74 16.17 -0.94 13.05
C VAL A 74 17.70 -0.72 13.10
N LEU A 75 18.23 -0.25 14.25
CA LEU A 75 19.66 0.01 14.47
C LEU A 75 20.28 0.95 13.41
N LEU A 76 19.47 1.88 12.88
CA LEU A 76 19.88 2.91 11.93
C LEU A 76 19.87 4.28 12.58
N SER A 77 20.66 5.20 12.03
CA SER A 77 20.64 6.59 12.49
C SER A 77 19.28 7.25 12.22
N LYS A 78 18.89 8.16 13.10
CA LYS A 78 17.68 8.99 12.95
C LYS A 78 17.58 9.66 11.58
N ALA A 79 18.70 10.17 11.07
CA ALA A 79 18.76 10.81 9.75
C ALA A 79 18.45 9.82 8.62
N THR A 80 18.99 8.60 8.69
CA THR A 80 18.70 7.55 7.69
C THR A 80 17.24 7.13 7.73
N ILE A 81 16.67 6.92 8.93
CA ILE A 81 15.26 6.55 9.09
C ILE A 81 14.34 7.63 8.51
N TYR A 82 14.62 8.89 8.85
CA TYR A 82 13.85 10.02 8.32
C TYR A 82 13.94 10.12 6.80
N ARG A 83 15.15 9.98 6.24
CA ARG A 83 15.37 10.02 4.79
C ARG A 83 14.60 8.92 4.08
N ARG A 84 14.72 7.66 4.53
CA ARG A 84 14.02 6.51 3.92
C ARG A 84 12.51 6.66 3.97
N TYR A 85 11.99 7.09 5.11
CA TYR A 85 10.55 7.33 5.27
C TYR A 85 10.06 8.49 4.39
N SER A 86 10.85 9.54 4.24
CA SER A 86 10.52 10.68 3.38
C SER A 86 10.59 10.33 1.88
N GLU A 87 11.61 9.58 1.47
CA GLU A 87 11.76 9.03 0.11
C GLU A 87 10.52 8.18 -0.26
N PHE A 88 10.09 7.31 0.67
CA PHE A 88 8.89 6.50 0.45
C PHE A 88 7.61 7.34 0.30
N LYS A 89 7.39 8.33 1.18
CA LYS A 89 6.24 9.23 1.07
C LYS A 89 6.22 9.99 -0.25
N ALA A 90 7.36 10.53 -0.66
CA ALA A 90 7.48 11.24 -1.93
C ALA A 90 7.11 10.32 -3.11
N THR A 91 7.62 9.09 -3.08
CA THR A 91 7.35 8.05 -4.10
C THR A 91 5.86 7.69 -4.13
N LEU A 92 5.24 7.52 -2.96
CA LEU A 92 3.79 7.28 -2.84
C LEU A 92 2.96 8.45 -3.38
N THR A 93 3.35 9.69 -3.05
CA THR A 93 2.67 10.89 -3.56
C THR A 93 2.78 10.99 -5.07
N GLU A 94 3.93 10.65 -5.66
CA GLU A 94 4.11 10.61 -7.11
C GLU A 94 3.20 9.58 -7.77
N TRP A 95 3.11 8.37 -7.22
CA TRP A 95 2.28 7.31 -7.80
C TRP A 95 0.79 7.56 -7.65
N THR A 96 0.37 8.01 -6.47
CA THR A 96 -1.07 8.11 -6.13
C THR A 96 -1.66 9.48 -6.46
N GLY A 97 -0.82 10.47 -6.77
CA GLY A 97 -1.24 11.87 -6.92
C GLY A 97 -1.77 12.50 -5.62
N ILE A 98 -1.63 11.82 -4.48
CA ILE A 98 -2.10 12.30 -3.17
C ILE A 98 -1.06 13.30 -2.65
N ARG A 99 -1.42 14.59 -2.71
CA ARG A 99 -0.69 15.71 -2.10
C ARG A 99 -1.20 16.00 -0.70
#